data_AF-A0A6A6H290-F1
#
_entry.id   AF-A0A6A6H290-F1
#
_cell.length_a   1.000
_cell.length_b   1.000
_cell.length_c   1.000
_cell.angle_alpha   90.00
_cell.angle_beta   90.00
_cell.angle_gamma   90.00
#
_symmetry.space_group_name_H-M   'P 1'
#
loop_
_entity.id
_entity.type
_entity.pdbx_description
1 polymer ?
#
loop_
_entity_poly.entity_id
_entity_poly.type
_entity_poly.pdbx_seq_one_letter_code
_entity_poly.pdbx_strand_id
1 'polypeptide(L)'
;PDYFLTVACNTSWIEITQALPSGQIARDQEDIVNLVFYIKLRKLQREWVTTNTLGEVSTLIWTLEFQKRGLPHAHMLEMMEPAVRLCSTEYVDAAICAKLP
;
A
#
# COMPACT_ATOMS: atom_id res chain seq x y z
N PRO A 1 -15.36 -3.27 6.35
CA PRO A 1 -14.06 -3.57 5.72
C PRO A 1 -13.52 -4.86 6.34
N ASP A 2 -13.02 -5.76 5.51
CA ASP A 2 -12.48 -7.05 5.94
C ASP A 2 -10.96 -6.95 6.13
N TYR A 3 -10.27 -6.13 5.33
CA TYR A 3 -8.87 -5.78 5.54
C TYR A 3 -8.68 -4.27 5.77
N PHE A 4 -7.77 -3.95 6.69
CA PHE A 4 -7.21 -2.61 6.89
C PHE A 4 -5.70 -2.66 6.64
N LEU A 5 -5.24 -1.96 5.61
CA LEU A 5 -3.86 -2.04 5.15
C LEU A 5 -3.20 -0.66 5.30
N THR A 6 -1.99 -0.66 5.88
CA THR A 6 -1.15 0.54 5.94
C THR A 6 0.07 0.33 5.07
N VAL A 7 0.25 1.19 4.08
CA VAL A 7 1.40 1.18 3.18
C VAL A 7 2.27 2.38 3.53
N ALA A 8 3.52 2.14 3.90
CA ALA A 8 4.48 3.20 4.22
C ALA A 8 5.54 3.32 3.11
N CYS A 9 5.97 4.55 2.84
CA CYS A 9 7.04 4.80 1.87
C CYS A 9 8.40 4.33 2.39
N ASN A 10 9.25 3.86 1.46
CA ASN A 10 10.65 3.54 1.72
C ASN A 10 11.55 4.41 0.85
N THR A 11 12.32 5.30 1.48
CA THR A 11 13.24 6.23 0.79
C THR A 11 14.42 5.55 0.11
N SER A 12 14.70 4.28 0.44
CA SER A 12 15.78 3.50 -0.15
C SER A 12 15.40 2.85 -1.50
N TRP A 13 14.18 3.10 -2.00
CA TRP A 13 13.80 2.66 -3.34
C TRP A 13 14.70 3.27 -4.40
N ILE A 14 15.11 2.43 -5.36
CA ILE A 14 16.06 2.82 -6.40
C ILE A 14 15.54 3.98 -7.26
N GLU A 15 14.23 4.04 -7.49
CA GLU A 15 13.60 5.12 -8.25
C GLU A 15 13.69 6.47 -7.54
N ILE A 16 13.75 6.48 -6.20
CA ILE A 16 14.02 7.69 -5.42
C ILE A 16 15.50 8.01 -5.52
N THR A 17 16.38 7.07 -5.14
CA THR A 17 17.81 7.35 -5.04
C THR A 17 18.46 7.72 -6.37
N GLN A 18 17.96 7.22 -7.51
CA GLN A 18 18.42 7.60 -8.84
C GLN A 18 17.88 8.94 -9.34
N ALA A 19 16.70 9.36 -8.85
CA ALA A 19 16.10 10.63 -9.24
C ALA A 19 16.65 11.83 -8.44
N LEU A 20 17.32 11.57 -7.32
CA LEU A 20 17.85 12.63 -6.46
C LEU A 20 18.97 13.44 -7.15
N PRO A 21 18.95 14.78 -7.02
CA PRO A 21 20.08 15.61 -7.40
C PRO A 21 21.34 15.25 -6.61
N SER A 22 22.51 15.47 -7.22
CA SER A 22 23.80 15.17 -6.60
C SER A 22 23.94 15.84 -5.24
N GLY A 23 24.23 15.03 -4.21
CA GLY A 23 24.45 15.49 -2.83
C GLY A 23 23.19 15.75 -2.01
N GLN A 24 21.98 15.54 -2.57
CA GLN A 24 20.73 15.65 -1.83
C GLN A 24 20.26 14.31 -1.27
N ILE A 25 19.46 14.36 -0.20
CA ILE A 25 18.79 13.19 0.37
C ILE A 25 17.29 13.23 0.07
N ALA A 26 16.61 12.09 0.20
CA ALA A 26 15.18 11.95 -0.04
C ALA A 26 14.32 12.99 0.71
N ARG A 27 14.76 13.41 1.91
CA ARG A 27 14.08 14.43 2.71
C ARG A 27 14.09 15.82 2.06
N ASP A 28 15.06 16.10 1.19
CA ASP A 28 15.20 17.39 0.51
C ASP A 28 14.33 17.49 -0.75
N GLN A 29 13.82 16.35 -1.24
CA GLN A 29 13.03 16.22 -2.47
C GLN A 29 11.73 15.47 -2.20
N GLU A 30 10.85 16.08 -1.41
CA GLU A 30 9.57 15.48 -1.02
C GLU A 30 8.68 15.18 -2.23
N ASP A 31 8.75 15.98 -3.29
CA ASP A 31 8.02 15.77 -4.54
C ASP A 31 8.43 14.46 -5.25
N ILE A 32 9.72 14.16 -5.34
CA ILE A 32 10.24 12.90 -5.88
C ILE A 32 9.75 11.72 -5.04
N VAL A 33 9.89 11.83 -3.70
CA VAL A 33 9.44 10.78 -2.77
C VAL A 33 7.95 10.52 -2.91
N ASN A 34 7.14 11.58 -2.93
CA ASN A 34 5.68 11.50 -3.04
C ASN A 34 5.25 10.92 -4.39
N LEU A 35 5.91 11.31 -5.48
CA LEU A 35 5.62 10.80 -6.81
C LEU A 35 5.94 9.30 -6.92
N VAL A 36 7.12 8.88 -6.48
CA VAL A 36 7.51 7.45 -6.51
C VAL A 36 6.58 6.63 -5.62
N PHE A 37 6.26 7.13 -4.41
CA PHE A 37 5.32 6.46 -3.51
C PHE A 37 3.95 6.30 -4.15
N TYR A 38 3.41 7.37 -4.74
CA TYR A 38 2.11 7.33 -5.41
C TYR A 38 2.10 6.32 -6.55
N ILE A 39 3.12 6.31 -7.41
CA ILE A 39 3.22 5.37 -8.53
C ILE A 39 3.25 3.92 -8.02
N LYS A 40 4.07 3.63 -7.01
CA LYS A 40 4.15 2.28 -6.42
C LYS A 40 2.86 1.87 -5.73
N LEU A 41 2.21 2.77 -5.00
CA LEU A 41 0.91 2.52 -4.38
C LEU A 41 -0.15 2.18 -5.41
N ARG A 42 -0.23 2.94 -6.52
CA ARG A 42 -1.17 2.66 -7.61
C ARG A 42 -0.90 1.33 -8.30
N LYS A 43 0.38 0.97 -8.47
CA LYS A 43 0.78 -0.35 -8.98
C LYS A 43 0.32 -1.46 -8.04
N LEU A 44 0.59 -1.32 -6.74
CA LEU A 44 0.19 -2.28 -5.71
C LEU A 44 -1.32 -2.50 -5.69
N GLN A 45 -2.10 -1.40 -5.67
CA GLN A 45 -3.56 -1.45 -5.71
C GLN A 45 -4.09 -2.20 -6.92
N ARG A 46 -3.50 -1.96 -8.10
CA ARG A 46 -3.88 -2.66 -9.32
C ARG A 46 -3.54 -4.13 -9.23
N GLU A 47 -2.32 -4.46 -8.83
CA GLU A 47 -1.87 -5.85 -8.70
C GLU A 47 -2.79 -6.61 -7.76
N TRP A 48 -2.99 -6.17 -6.52
CA TRP A 48 -3.84 -6.83 -5.54
C TRP A 48 -5.26 -7.12 -6.03
N VAL A 49 -5.89 -6.14 -6.68
CA VAL A 49 -7.24 -6.33 -7.23
C VAL A 49 -7.24 -7.27 -8.43
N THR A 50 -6.25 -7.17 -9.32
CA THR A 50 -6.21 -8.00 -10.54
C THR A 50 -5.79 -9.45 -10.28
N THR A 51 -4.96 -9.69 -9.26
CA THR A 51 -4.47 -11.03 -8.91
C THR A 51 -5.29 -11.67 -7.79
N ASN A 52 -6.31 -10.98 -7.27
CA ASN A 52 -7.09 -11.40 -6.11
C ASN A 52 -6.18 -11.84 -4.94
N THR A 53 -5.09 -11.11 -4.67
CA THR A 53 -4.06 -11.51 -3.70
C THR A 53 -4.64 -11.76 -2.30
N LEU A 54 -5.61 -10.94 -1.88
CA LEU A 54 -6.30 -11.08 -0.61
C LEU A 54 -7.69 -11.74 -0.76
N GLY A 55 -8.05 -12.13 -1.98
CA GLY A 55 -9.38 -12.52 -2.43
C GLY A 55 -10.00 -11.51 -3.39
N GLU A 56 -11.22 -11.80 -3.87
CA GLU A 56 -11.98 -10.92 -4.76
C GLU A 56 -12.53 -9.71 -3.99
N VAL A 57 -12.13 -8.51 -4.42
CA VAL A 57 -12.46 -7.24 -3.76
C VAL A 57 -13.72 -6.63 -4.38
N SER A 58 -14.75 -6.39 -3.56
CA SER A 58 -15.98 -5.70 -3.95
C SER A 58 -15.86 -4.18 -3.88
N THR A 59 -15.11 -3.66 -2.90
CA THR A 59 -14.88 -2.22 -2.73
C THR A 59 -13.52 -1.94 -2.12
N LEU A 60 -12.78 -1.02 -2.73
CA LEU A 60 -11.52 -0.49 -2.22
C LEU A 60 -11.65 1.01 -1.94
N ILE A 61 -11.48 1.41 -0.68
CA ILE A 61 -11.40 2.80 -0.24
C ILE A 61 -9.98 3.07 0.22
N TRP A 62 -9.40 4.20 -0.13
CA TRP A 62 -8.06 4.53 0.30
C TRP A 62 -7.87 6.02 0.51
N THR A 63 -6.95 6.36 1.41
CA THR A 63 -6.50 7.71 1.68
C THR A 63 -4.98 7.74 1.60
N LEU A 64 -4.45 8.89 1.18
CA LEU A 64 -3.04 9.18 1.15
C LEU A 64 -2.77 10.34 2.10
N GLU A 65 -1.87 10.13 3.04
CA GLU A 65 -1.54 11.11 4.07
C GLU A 65 -0.12 11.61 3.88
N PHE A 66 0.01 12.92 3.71
CA PHE A 66 1.28 13.61 3.67
C PHE A 66 1.56 14.24 5.04
N GLN A 67 2.53 13.70 5.75
CA GLN A 67 2.93 14.26 7.04
C GLN A 67 3.95 15.39 6.84
N LYS A 68 3.76 16.55 7.49
CA LYS A 68 4.65 17.73 7.40
C LYS A 68 6.16 17.46 7.63
N ARG A 69 6.50 16.34 8.28
CA ARG A 69 7.89 15.92 8.58
C ARG A 69 8.10 14.42 8.45
N GLY A 70 7.12 13.71 7.92
CA GLY A 70 7.09 12.25 7.82
C GLY A 70 6.95 11.81 6.38
N LEU A 71 7.34 10.57 6.10
CA LEU A 71 7.18 9.99 4.77
C LEU A 71 5.70 9.80 4.47
N PRO A 72 5.30 9.83 3.18
CA PRO A 72 3.91 9.55 2.84
C PRO A 72 3.55 8.12 3.24
N HIS A 73 2.33 7.97 3.74
CA HIS A 73 1.73 6.68 3.99
C HIS A 73 0.30 6.67 3.46
N ALA A 74 -0.20 5.49 3.16
CA ALA A 74 -1.56 5.30 2.71
C ALA A 74 -2.29 4.32 3.62
N HIS A 75 -3.56 4.60 3.86
CA HIS A 75 -4.48 3.68 4.49
C HIS A 75 -5.46 3.17 3.44
N MET A 76 -5.68 1.87 3.43
CA MET A 76 -6.59 1.20 2.51
C MET A 76 -7.56 0.33 3.30
N LEU A 77 -8.82 0.38 2.89
CA LEU A 77 -9.92 -0.44 3.38
C LEU A 77 -10.42 -1.30 2.23
N GLU A 78 -10.35 -2.61 2.39
CA GLU A 78 -10.87 -3.55 1.40
C GLU A 78 -12.12 -4.23 1.96
N MET A 79 -13.17 -4.25 1.15
CA MET A 79 -14.35 -5.05 1.36
C MET A 79 -14.34 -6.16 0.32
N MET A 80 -14.52 -7.40 0.77
CA MET A 80 -14.45 -8.57 -0.09
C MET A 80 -15.83 -8.91 -0.66
N GLU A 81 -15.86 -9.67 -1.76
CA GLU A 81 -17.09 -10.28 -2.22
C GLU A 81 -17.64 -11.27 -1.18
N PRO A 82 -18.97 -11.45 -1.06
CA PRO A 82 -19.59 -12.31 -0.04
C PRO A 82 -19.05 -13.75 -0.01
N ALA A 83 -18.64 -14.28 -1.16
CA ALA A 83 -18.15 -15.65 -1.30
C ALA A 83 -16.78 -15.89 -0.62
N VAL A 84 -15.97 -14.84 -0.46
CA VAL A 84 -14.60 -14.91 0.10
C VAL A 84 -14.43 -14.00 1.32
N ARG A 85 -15.54 -13.59 1.92
CA ARG A 85 -15.55 -12.69 3.05
C ARG A 85 -15.09 -13.40 4.33
N LEU A 86 -14.34 -12.69 5.18
CA LEU A 86 -13.81 -13.18 6.46
C LEU A 86 -14.91 -13.25 7.53
N CYS A 87 -15.91 -14.13 7.33
CA CYS A 87 -17.09 -14.24 8.21
C CYS A 87 -17.01 -15.39 9.22
N SER A 88 -15.92 -16.15 9.26
CA SER A 88 -15.71 -17.23 10.24
C SER A 88 -14.29 -17.21 10.80
N THR A 89 -14.11 -17.86 11.95
CA THR A 89 -12.80 -18.02 12.61
C THR A 89 -11.80 -18.74 11.70
N GLU A 90 -12.25 -19.74 10.95
CA GLU A 90 -11.39 -20.51 10.04
C GLU A 90 -10.85 -19.65 8.90
N TYR A 91 -11.70 -18.78 8.33
CA TYR A 91 -11.27 -17.85 7.28
C TYR A 91 -10.32 -16.78 7.81
N VAL A 92 -10.55 -16.27 9.03
CA VAL A 92 -9.66 -15.31 9.68
C VAL A 92 -8.30 -15.95 9.96
N ASP A 93 -8.27 -17.15 10.54
CA ASP A 93 -7.03 -17.86 10.85
C ASP A 93 -6.22 -18.17 9.58
N ALA A 94 -6.89 -18.53 8.49
CA ALA A 94 -6.23 -18.75 7.19
C ALA A 94 -5.63 -17.47 6.58
N ALA A 95 -6.22 -16.30 6.87
CA ALA A 95 -5.75 -15.02 6.36
C ALA A 95 -4.59 -14.42 7.17
N ILE A 96 -4.40 -14.83 8.43
CA ILE A 96 -3.32 -14.33 9.29
C ILE A 96 -2.00 -15.01 8.89
N CYS A 97 -1.08 -14.23 8.34
CA CYS A 97 0.25 -14.70 7.94
C CYS A 97 1.34 -13.66 8.26
N ALA A 98 2.55 -14.14 8.53
CA ALA A 98 3.74 -13.28 8.70
C ALA A 98 4.36 -12.85 7.36
N LYS A 99 3.84 -13.39 6.25
CA LYS A 99 4.23 -13.06 4.88
C LYS A 99 2.99 -12.58 4.15
N LEU A 100 3.17 -11.69 3.19
CA LEU A 100 2.09 -11.42 2.24
C LEU A 100 1.73 -12.75 1.53
N PRO A 101 0.44 -13.06 1.40
CA PRO A 101 -0.03 -14.27 0.73
C PRO A 101 0.52 -14.42 -0.70
#